data_AF-A0A7S1N4G2-F1
#
_entry.id   AF-A0A7S1N4G2-F1
#
_cell.length_a   1.000
_cell.length_b   1.000
_cell.length_c   1.000
_cell.angle_alpha   90.00
_cell.angle_beta   90.00
_cell.angle_gamma   90.00
#
_symmetry.space_group_name_H-M   'P 1'
#
loop_
_entity.id
_entity.type
_entity.pdbx_description
1 polymer ?
#
loop_
_entity_poly.entity_id
_entity_poly.type
_entity_poly.pdbx_seq_one_letter_code
_entity_poly.pdbx_strand_id
1 'polypeptide(L)'
;RNDGDQYMPHIVCPVKMGDDPRPPIDSMHGMQLHKAEMWWVLPRDFVHHIFCSSDLVGPICSFMHTLIPDETLMPTLVMNSPWRTRRMPCVMFTDWETTQNCPRAPCILTDDYIERFQADPTKFFGRKFGKESASLLSVLRDTLLKP
;
A
#
# COMPACT_ATOMS: atom_id res chain seq x y z
N ARG A 1 -3.33 -39.92 -7.57
CA ARG A 1 -2.75 -38.63 -8.01
C ARG A 1 -3.80 -37.56 -7.75
N ASN A 2 -3.78 -37.06 -6.52
CA ASN A 2 -4.35 -35.83 -5.98
C ASN A 2 -4.16 -35.94 -4.46
N ASP A 3 -4.23 -34.81 -3.78
CA ASP A 3 -4.10 -34.60 -2.33
C ASP A 3 -2.69 -34.09 -1.94
N GLY A 4 -2.50 -32.81 -2.22
CA GLY A 4 -1.39 -32.00 -1.73
C GLY A 4 -1.86 -30.57 -1.45
N ASP A 5 -3.09 -30.40 -0.96
CA ASP A 5 -3.55 -29.16 -0.33
C ASP A 5 -2.81 -29.02 1.01
N GLN A 6 -1.62 -28.41 0.96
CA GLN A 6 -0.97 -27.88 2.15
C GLN A 6 -1.79 -26.69 2.65
N TYR A 7 -2.77 -26.99 3.50
CA TYR A 7 -3.40 -26.04 4.39
C TYR A 7 -2.31 -25.30 5.17
N MET A 8 -2.11 -24.02 4.85
CA MET A 8 -1.42 -23.09 5.75
C MET A 8 -2.22 -23.06 7.06
N PRO A 9 -1.61 -23.31 8.22
CA PRO A 9 -2.35 -23.27 9.48
C PRO A 9 -2.89 -21.85 9.65
N HIS A 10 -4.20 -21.75 9.92
CA HIS A 10 -4.83 -20.52 10.36
C HIS A 10 -4.01 -19.96 11.53
N ILE A 11 -3.29 -18.86 11.30
CA ILE A 11 -2.61 -18.12 12.36
C ILE A 11 -3.71 -17.46 13.19
N VAL A 12 -4.24 -18.21 14.14
CA VAL A 12 -5.06 -17.65 15.22
C VAL A 12 -4.05 -17.03 16.18
N CYS A 13 -4.05 -15.70 16.24
CA CYS A 13 -3.21 -14.90 17.13
C CYS A 13 -3.98 -14.66 18.45
N PRO A 14 -3.83 -15.47 19.51
CA PRO A 14 -4.43 -15.15 20.80
C PRO A 14 -3.62 -14.03 21.45
N VAL A 15 -4.02 -12.78 21.22
CA VAL A 15 -3.44 -11.64 21.94
C VAL A 15 -3.99 -11.66 23.37
N LYS A 16 -3.18 -12.09 24.34
CA LYS A 16 -3.44 -11.82 25.76
C LYS A 16 -3.17 -10.34 26.01
N MET A 17 -4.23 -9.58 26.31
CA MET A 17 -4.15 -8.20 26.77
C MET A 17 -3.61 -8.21 28.21
N GLY A 18 -2.28 -8.17 28.37
CA GLY A 18 -1.61 -7.87 29.63
C GLY A 18 -1.26 -6.38 29.71
N ASP A 19 -1.14 -5.86 30.94
CA ASP A 19 -0.89 -4.45 31.28
C ASP A 19 0.50 -3.94 30.81
N ASP A 20 0.74 -3.90 29.51
CA ASP A 20 1.92 -3.27 28.91
C ASP A 20 1.71 -1.74 28.92
N PRO A 21 2.62 -0.93 29.49
CA PRO A 21 2.54 0.52 29.43
C PRO A 21 2.34 0.95 27.98
N ARG A 22 1.18 1.56 27.71
CA ARG A 22 0.80 2.00 26.37
C ARG A 22 1.99 2.73 25.72
N PRO A 23 2.54 2.19 24.61
CA PRO A 23 3.60 2.88 23.90
C PRO A 23 3.09 4.28 23.49
N PRO A 24 3.99 5.28 23.32
CA PRO A 24 3.62 6.60 22.81
C PRO A 24 2.63 6.44 21.64
N ILE A 25 1.66 7.35 21.50
CA ILE A 25 0.56 7.26 20.51
C ILE A 25 1.08 6.93 19.08
N ASP A 26 2.32 7.32 18.78
CA ASP A 26 2.99 7.11 17.51
C ASP A 26 3.87 5.84 17.45
N SER A 27 3.69 4.89 18.38
CA SER A 27 4.45 3.65 18.42
C SER A 27 3.59 2.45 18.80
N MET A 28 3.86 1.31 18.19
CA MET A 28 3.13 0.07 18.40
C MET A 28 4.13 -1.10 18.40
N HIS A 29 4.16 -1.90 19.47
CA HIS A 29 5.16 -2.98 19.66
C HIS A 29 6.61 -2.50 19.48
N GLY A 30 6.93 -1.30 19.98
CA GLY A 30 8.27 -0.71 19.84
C GLY A 30 8.63 -0.23 18.42
N MET A 31 7.72 -0.33 17.45
CA MET A 31 7.89 0.26 16.12
C MET A 31 7.33 1.67 16.08
N GLN A 32 8.03 2.59 15.41
CA GLN A 32 7.48 3.91 15.10
C GLN A 32 6.44 3.80 13.99
N LEU A 33 5.25 4.39 14.18
CA LEU A 33 4.19 4.37 13.18
C LEU A 33 4.52 5.31 12.01
N HIS A 34 4.30 4.82 10.80
CA HIS A 34 4.43 5.59 9.57
C HIS A 34 3.16 5.50 8.73
N LYS A 35 2.89 6.57 7.97
CA LYS A 35 1.76 6.67 7.04
C LYS A 35 2.27 6.94 5.64
N ALA A 36 1.66 6.31 4.65
CA ALA A 36 1.89 6.59 3.23
C ALA A 36 0.68 6.11 2.42
N GLU A 37 0.82 6.10 1.09
CA GLU A 37 -0.20 5.59 0.19
C GLU A 37 -0.43 4.07 0.37
N MET A 38 -1.69 3.63 0.24
CA MET A 38 -2.07 2.21 0.29
C MET A 38 -1.53 1.38 -0.89
N TRP A 39 -1.02 2.02 -1.94
CA TRP A 39 -0.53 1.36 -3.15
C TRP A 39 0.99 1.27 -3.13
N TRP A 40 1.51 0.06 -3.19
CA TRP A 40 2.94 -0.20 -3.07
C TRP A 40 3.39 -1.27 -4.06
N VAL A 41 4.69 -1.25 -4.35
CA VAL A 41 5.41 -2.32 -5.04
C VAL A 41 6.52 -2.77 -4.10
N LEU A 42 6.48 -4.05 -3.71
CA LEU A 42 7.40 -4.61 -2.74
C LEU A 42 8.33 -5.63 -3.41
N PRO A 43 9.66 -5.55 -3.20
CA PRO A 43 10.56 -6.57 -3.71
C PRO A 43 10.33 -7.90 -2.97
N ARG A 44 10.53 -9.01 -3.69
CA ARG A 44 10.33 -10.37 -3.17
C ARG A 44 11.03 -10.59 -1.82
N ASP A 45 12.26 -10.11 -1.66
CA ASP A 45 13.04 -10.31 -0.44
C ASP A 45 12.43 -9.64 0.78
N PHE A 46 11.81 -8.46 0.59
CA PHE A 46 11.12 -7.77 1.68
C PHE A 46 9.84 -8.53 2.07
N VAL A 47 9.09 -9.02 1.08
CA VAL A 47 7.91 -9.86 1.34
C VAL A 47 8.33 -11.13 2.09
N HIS A 48 9.38 -11.81 1.66
CA HIS A 48 9.91 -12.98 2.35
C HIS A 48 10.34 -12.67 3.79
N HIS A 49 11.01 -11.53 4.01
CA HIS A 49 11.35 -11.07 5.35
C HIS A 49 10.11 -10.90 6.25
N ILE A 50 9.02 -10.32 5.72
CA ILE A 50 7.76 -10.18 6.46
C ILE A 50 7.21 -11.55 6.88
N PHE A 51 7.15 -12.51 5.95
CA PHE A 51 6.57 -13.83 6.21
C PHE A 51 7.41 -14.71 7.13
N CYS A 52 8.74 -14.58 7.09
CA CYS A 52 9.64 -15.46 7.84
C CYS A 52 10.06 -14.91 9.20
N SER A 53 9.79 -13.64 9.51
CA SER A 53 10.21 -13.03 10.78
C SER A 53 9.13 -13.21 11.86
N SER A 54 9.38 -14.08 12.84
CA SER A 54 8.47 -14.30 13.98
C SER A 54 8.19 -13.01 14.77
N ASP A 55 9.17 -12.10 14.82
CA ASP A 55 9.10 -10.84 15.56
C ASP A 55 8.07 -9.87 14.98
N LEU A 56 7.63 -10.07 13.73
CA LEU A 56 6.63 -9.23 13.07
C LEU A 56 5.19 -9.72 13.31
N VAL A 57 4.99 -10.92 13.85
CA VAL A 57 3.66 -11.50 14.07
C VAL A 57 2.82 -10.62 15.01
N GLY A 58 3.38 -10.22 16.16
CA GLY A 58 2.70 -9.33 17.12
C GLY A 58 2.28 -8.00 16.50
N PRO A 59 3.22 -7.21 15.92
CA PRO A 59 2.91 -5.99 15.20
C PRO A 59 1.82 -6.14 14.13
N ILE A 60 1.92 -7.16 13.27
CA ILE A 60 0.93 -7.42 12.21
C ILE A 60 -0.45 -7.73 12.81
N CYS A 61 -0.52 -8.57 13.84
CA CYS A 61 -1.78 -8.89 14.51
C CYS A 61 -2.43 -7.65 15.14
N SER A 62 -1.66 -6.67 15.63
CA SER A 62 -2.23 -5.41 16.13
C SER A 62 -2.81 -4.51 15.04
N PHE A 63 -2.24 -4.52 13.83
CA PHE A 63 -2.81 -3.78 12.69
C PHE A 63 -4.18 -4.34 12.24
N MET A 64 -4.51 -5.60 12.56
CA MET A 64 -5.84 -6.18 12.26
C MET A 64 -7.01 -5.47 12.96
N HIS A 65 -6.71 -4.70 14.01
CA HIS A 65 -7.69 -3.91 14.77
C HIS A 65 -7.50 -2.39 14.59
N THR A 66 -6.71 -1.98 13.58
CA THR A 66 -6.42 -0.58 13.29
C THR A 66 -7.33 -0.05 12.18
N LEU A 67 -7.70 1.23 12.25
CA LEU A 67 -8.42 1.91 11.18
C LEU A 67 -7.46 2.23 10.02
N ILE A 68 -7.80 1.79 8.80
CA ILE A 68 -7.00 1.98 7.57
C ILE A 68 -5.57 1.40 7.74
N PRO A 69 -5.46 0.08 7.98
CA PRO A 69 -4.17 -0.58 8.17
C PRO A 69 -3.35 -0.61 6.87
N ASP A 70 -3.99 -0.48 5.72
CA ASP A 70 -3.37 -0.44 4.39
C ASP A 70 -2.49 0.80 4.17
N GLU A 71 -2.81 1.94 4.78
CA GLU A 71 -1.98 3.17 4.73
C GLU A 71 -0.91 3.25 5.83
N THR A 72 -0.92 2.31 6.78
CA THR A 72 -0.09 2.40 8.00
C THR A 72 0.82 1.19 8.23
N LEU A 73 0.34 -0.03 8.00
CA LEU A 73 1.08 -1.27 8.22
C LEU A 73 2.35 -1.34 7.38
N MET A 74 2.21 -1.31 6.05
CA MET A 74 3.36 -1.48 5.15
C MET A 74 4.40 -0.36 5.30
N PRO A 75 4.02 0.93 5.38
CA PRO A 75 4.97 2.00 5.66
C PRO A 75 5.69 1.81 7.00
N THR A 76 4.97 1.38 8.04
CA THR A 76 5.56 1.10 9.36
C THR A 76 6.57 -0.05 9.27
N LEU A 77 6.21 -1.17 8.65
CA LEU A 77 7.12 -2.32 8.49
C LEU A 77 8.37 -1.93 7.70
N VAL A 78 8.22 -1.22 6.57
CA VAL A 78 9.37 -0.80 5.74
C VAL A 78 10.32 0.11 6.53
N MET A 79 9.77 1.15 7.17
CA MET A 79 10.59 2.18 7.83
C MET A 79 11.30 1.68 9.10
N ASN A 80 10.75 0.66 9.76
CA ASN A 80 11.37 0.00 10.91
C ASN A 80 12.25 -1.21 10.52
N SER A 81 12.40 -1.50 9.22
CA SER A 81 13.21 -2.62 8.72
C SER A 81 14.56 -2.16 8.15
N PRO A 82 15.48 -3.11 7.84
CA PRO A 82 16.69 -2.82 7.07
C PRO A 82 16.44 -2.20 5.68
N TRP A 83 15.22 -2.26 5.14
CA TRP A 83 14.86 -1.71 3.82
C TRP A 83 14.48 -0.22 3.87
N ARG A 84 14.49 0.44 5.03
CA ARG A 84 14.08 1.85 5.17
C ARG A 84 14.76 2.80 4.17
N THR A 85 16.02 2.54 3.83
CA THR A 85 16.81 3.37 2.90
C THR A 85 16.55 3.05 1.42
N ARG A 86 15.76 2.01 1.13
CA ARG A 86 15.40 1.58 -0.23
C ARG A 86 14.01 2.05 -0.65
N ARG A 87 13.36 2.91 0.15
CA ARG A 87 12.06 3.47 -0.17
C ARG A 87 12.16 4.38 -1.40
N MET A 88 11.28 4.16 -2.37
CA MET A 88 11.08 5.03 -3.53
C MET A 88 9.69 5.69 -3.46
N PRO A 89 9.47 6.82 -4.18
CA PRO A 89 8.14 7.39 -4.34
C PRO A 89 7.13 6.36 -4.86
N CYS A 90 5.87 6.50 -4.46
CA CYS A 90 4.80 5.64 -4.94
C CYS A 90 4.66 5.74 -6.47
N VAL A 91 4.64 4.59 -7.15
CA VAL A 91 4.51 4.50 -8.62
C VAL A 91 3.07 4.71 -9.12
N MET A 92 2.11 4.87 -8.19
CA MET A 92 0.72 5.17 -8.51
C MET A 92 0.55 6.68 -8.69
N PHE A 93 -0.02 7.08 -9.82
CA PHE A 93 -0.57 8.41 -10.02
C PHE A 93 -1.96 8.47 -9.38
N THR A 94 -2.17 9.45 -8.50
CA THR A 94 -3.46 9.71 -7.86
C THR A 94 -3.62 11.22 -7.75
N ASP A 95 -4.67 11.77 -8.36
CA ASP A 95 -4.97 13.18 -8.19
C ASP A 95 -5.86 13.43 -6.96
N TRP A 96 -5.42 14.39 -6.14
CA TRP A 96 -6.16 14.89 -4.99
C TRP A 96 -6.42 16.40 -5.10
N GLU A 97 -5.90 17.09 -6.13
CA GLU A 97 -5.90 18.56 -6.21
C GLU A 97 -7.30 19.13 -6.42
N THR A 98 -8.16 18.42 -7.14
CA THR A 98 -9.53 18.89 -7.45
C THR A 98 -10.57 18.49 -6.39
N THR A 99 -10.13 17.98 -5.23
CA THR A 99 -10.99 17.53 -4.12
C THR A 99 -11.55 18.66 -3.23
N GLN A 100 -11.48 19.93 -3.68
CA GLN A 100 -11.95 21.10 -2.91
C GLN A 100 -13.38 20.97 -2.35
N ASN A 101 -14.22 20.10 -2.93
CA ASN A 101 -15.58 19.84 -2.48
C ASN A 101 -15.79 18.46 -1.82
N CYS A 102 -14.81 17.56 -1.83
CA CYS A 102 -14.88 16.25 -1.16
C CYS A 102 -13.48 15.69 -0.85
N PRO A 103 -12.87 16.04 0.29
CA PRO A 103 -11.49 15.66 0.65
C PRO A 103 -11.31 14.17 0.98
N ARG A 104 -12.31 13.32 0.69
CA ARG A 104 -12.35 11.91 1.10
C ARG A 104 -12.05 10.93 -0.02
N ALA A 105 -11.96 11.38 -1.27
CA ALA A 105 -11.73 10.51 -2.41
C ALA A 105 -10.87 11.19 -3.48
N PRO A 106 -9.97 10.45 -4.15
CA PRO A 106 -9.22 10.99 -5.26
C PRO A 106 -10.12 11.22 -6.48
N CYS A 107 -9.66 12.09 -7.37
CA CYS A 107 -10.43 12.52 -8.52
C CYS A 107 -10.49 11.46 -9.61
N ILE A 108 -11.55 11.54 -10.43
CA ILE A 108 -11.65 10.74 -11.65
C ILE A 108 -10.72 11.34 -12.69
N LEU A 109 -9.83 10.51 -13.24
CA LEU A 109 -8.88 10.95 -14.25
C LEU A 109 -9.56 11.05 -15.61
N THR A 110 -9.44 12.20 -16.25
CA THR A 110 -9.95 12.52 -17.59
C THR A 110 -8.80 12.72 -18.58
N ASP A 111 -9.11 13.01 -19.82
CA ASP A 111 -8.14 13.34 -20.88
C ASP A 111 -7.24 14.53 -20.55
N ASP A 112 -7.67 15.44 -19.67
CA ASP A 112 -6.82 16.53 -19.13
C ASP A 112 -5.55 16.03 -18.44
N TYR A 113 -5.50 14.76 -18.04
CA TYR A 113 -4.37 14.15 -17.35
C TYR A 113 -3.35 13.52 -18.30
N ILE A 114 -3.60 13.48 -19.61
CA ILE A 114 -2.69 12.85 -20.59
C ILE A 114 -1.28 13.45 -20.50
N GLU A 115 -1.18 14.78 -20.52
CA GLU A 115 0.11 15.48 -20.43
C GLU A 115 0.80 15.22 -19.08
N ARG A 116 0.04 15.17 -17.99
CA ARG A 116 0.57 14.87 -16.64
C ARG A 116 1.14 13.46 -16.55
N PHE A 117 0.48 12.47 -17.15
CA PHE A 117 1.00 11.10 -17.23
C PHE A 117 2.29 11.01 -18.05
N GLN A 118 2.37 11.74 -19.16
CA GLN A 118 3.57 11.77 -20.00
C GLN A 118 4.75 12.50 -19.34
N ALA A 119 4.46 13.51 -18.52
CA ALA A 119 5.47 14.32 -17.86
C ALA A 119 6.12 13.64 -16.64
N ASP A 120 5.47 12.67 -15.99
CA ASP A 120 6.00 11.96 -14.82
C ASP A 120 6.35 10.49 -15.15
N PRO A 121 7.60 10.21 -15.60
CA PRO A 121 8.03 8.87 -15.97
C PRO A 121 8.17 7.90 -14.78
N THR A 122 7.98 8.38 -13.54
CA THR A 122 8.05 7.54 -12.34
C THR A 122 6.72 6.87 -12.01
N LYS A 123 5.64 7.26 -12.69
CA LYS A 123 4.29 6.75 -12.47
C LYS A 123 3.95 5.70 -13.51
N PHE A 124 3.91 4.44 -13.07
CA PHE A 124 3.57 3.31 -13.93
C PHE A 124 2.10 2.93 -13.87
N PHE A 125 1.37 3.41 -12.86
CA PHE A 125 -0.03 3.10 -12.63
C PHE A 125 -0.85 4.37 -12.40
N GLY A 126 -2.16 4.32 -12.61
CA GLY A 126 -3.06 5.44 -12.36
C GLY A 126 -4.36 5.01 -11.67
N ARG A 127 -4.96 5.95 -10.91
CA ARG A 127 -6.31 5.85 -10.36
C ARG A 127 -6.88 7.26 -10.11
N LYS A 128 -8.20 7.47 -10.10
CA LYS A 128 -9.31 6.52 -10.30
C LYS A 128 -9.91 6.71 -11.69
N PHE A 129 -10.38 5.64 -12.32
CA PHE A 129 -11.04 5.72 -13.63
C PHE A 129 -12.55 5.57 -13.49
N GLY A 130 -13.29 6.42 -14.19
CA GLY A 130 -14.74 6.44 -14.25
C GLY A 130 -15.23 6.29 -15.70
N LYS A 131 -16.53 6.53 -15.93
CA LYS A 131 -17.06 6.53 -17.31
C LYS A 131 -16.45 7.67 -18.13
N GLU A 132 -16.14 8.76 -17.45
CA GLU A 132 -15.52 9.97 -17.99
C GLU A 132 -14.09 9.72 -18.49
N SER A 133 -13.44 8.63 -18.03
CA SER A 133 -12.09 8.26 -18.42
C SER A 133 -11.99 7.57 -19.79
N ALA A 134 -13.09 7.35 -20.51
CA ALA A 134 -13.08 6.53 -21.73
C ALA A 134 -12.10 7.05 -22.81
N SER A 135 -12.05 8.37 -23.03
CA SER A 135 -11.13 9.01 -23.97
C SER A 135 -9.67 8.79 -23.56
N LEU A 136 -9.35 9.11 -22.29
CA LEU A 136 -8.03 8.88 -21.68
C LEU A 136 -7.57 7.44 -21.85
N LEU A 137 -8.43 6.47 -21.50
CA LEU A 137 -8.09 5.04 -21.57
C LEU A 137 -7.82 4.59 -23.01
N SER A 138 -8.53 5.12 -24.00
CA SER A 138 -8.23 4.85 -25.40
C SER A 138 -6.84 5.35 -25.78
N VAL A 139 -6.50 6.59 -25.41
CA VAL A 139 -5.17 7.18 -25.71
C VAL A 139 -4.06 6.40 -25.02
N LEU A 140 -4.22 6.06 -23.73
CA LEU A 140 -3.23 5.29 -22.98
C LEU A 140 -3.03 3.90 -23.59
N ARG A 141 -4.12 3.20 -23.96
CA ARG A 141 -4.05 1.90 -24.63
C ARG A 141 -3.27 2.01 -25.94
N ASP A 142 -3.62 2.98 -26.78
CA ASP A 142 -3.02 3.14 -28.10
C ASP A 142 -1.58 3.65 -28.03
N THR A 143 -1.15 4.20 -26.89
CA THR A 143 0.23 4.62 -26.65
C THR A 143 1.08 3.52 -26.04
N LEU A 144 0.55 2.80 -25.04
CA LEU A 144 1.28 1.79 -24.26
C LEU A 144 1.29 0.40 -24.91
N LEU A 145 0.30 0.07 -25.74
CA LEU A 145 0.19 -1.24 -26.40
C LEU A 145 0.62 -1.22 -27.87
N LYS A 146 1.30 -0.15 -28.31
CA LYS A 146 1.98 -0.19 -29.61
C LYS A 146 3.10 -1.22 -29.54
N PRO A 147 3.11 -2.22 -30.44
CA PRO A 147 4.12 -3.27 -30.47
C PRO A 147 5.54 -2.74 -30.72
#